data_AF-A0AAU9XUK6-F1
#
_entry.id   AF-A0AAU9XUK6-F1
#
_cell.length_a   1.000
_cell.length_b   1.000
_cell.length_c   1.000
_cell.angle_alpha   90.00
_cell.angle_beta   90.00
_cell.angle_gamma   90.00
#
_symmetry.space_group_name_H-M   'P 1'
#
loop_
_entity.id
_entity.type
_entity.pdbx_description
1 polymer ?
#
loop_
_entity_poly.entity_id
_entity_poly.type
_entity_poly.pdbx_seq_one_letter_code
_entity_poly.pdbx_strand_id
1 'polypeptide(L)'
;MLLWLDKMIRMEEVEHGQWLAKVRQGRARSVLLFTEFIRLESLHLSVQNIVQKLKQMDNVKVVILWLYENYQTKFLAEVQRQNLTGRVWILSEIHLTSKLPVKGILESSLGFQFHKFSDSGFKEYLKEILVKEKDDRSFSEWNHITSEKWKFLKNMKCVHRQIEQCSNELIKEVYSPYVPYIIDTVYAVAHALDIFNRNFSYDETKDRAKLQIANSFDVQKLLGRVSFDGLTGKIKFDQFGDRSSAYYDIFSFKNVPNGDVESVEMVLIGEWKIHRKTKLA
;
A
#
# COMPACT_ATOMS: atom_id res chain seq x y z
N MET A 1 -2.45 -6.88 21.56
CA MET A 1 -2.51 -6.05 20.34
C MET A 1 -1.22 -6.11 19.52
N LEU A 2 -0.03 -5.90 20.12
CA LEU A 2 1.24 -5.84 19.37
C LEU A 2 1.73 -7.17 18.75
N LEU A 3 1.51 -8.31 19.42
CA LEU A 3 1.78 -9.66 18.86
C LEU A 3 0.79 -10.08 17.75
N TRP A 4 -0.29 -9.33 17.57
CA TRP A 4 -1.38 -9.62 16.65
C TRP A 4 -1.06 -9.13 15.22
N LEU A 5 -0.34 -8.01 15.11
CA LEU A 5 0.10 -7.42 13.83
C LEU A 5 1.23 -8.20 13.15
N ASP A 6 2.22 -8.66 13.92
CA ASP A 6 3.39 -9.39 13.40
C ASP A 6 3.05 -10.76 12.77
N LYS A 7 1.88 -11.33 13.09
CA LYS A 7 1.35 -12.55 12.45
C LYS A 7 0.38 -12.24 11.30
N MET A 8 -0.33 -11.12 11.32
CA MET A 8 -1.13 -10.66 10.17
C MET A 8 -0.25 -10.37 8.95
N ILE A 9 0.96 -9.83 9.17
CA ILE A 9 1.91 -9.47 8.11
C ILE A 9 2.65 -10.70 7.54
N ARG A 10 2.60 -11.86 8.21
CA ARG A 10 3.16 -13.13 7.71
C ARG A 10 2.11 -14.03 7.09
N MET A 11 1.16 -13.45 6.34
CA MET A 11 0.26 -14.24 5.49
C MET A 11 0.93 -14.37 4.12
N GLU A 12 1.38 -15.58 3.85
CA GLU A 12 2.29 -15.98 2.77
C GLU A 12 1.53 -16.19 1.47
N GLU A 13 2.00 -15.59 0.37
CA GLU A 13 1.39 -15.64 -0.96
C GLU A 13 1.35 -17.08 -1.54
N VAL A 14 0.21 -17.76 -1.46
CA VAL A 14 -0.14 -18.94 -2.26
C VAL A 14 -0.89 -18.47 -3.51
N GLU A 15 -0.31 -18.81 -4.65
CA GLU A 15 -0.76 -18.51 -6.00
C GLU A 15 -2.26 -18.72 -6.22
N HIS A 16 -2.87 -17.83 -7.02
CA HIS A 16 -4.28 -17.83 -7.45
C HIS A 16 -5.32 -17.44 -6.39
N GLY A 17 -5.24 -16.20 -5.92
CA GLY A 17 -6.44 -15.46 -5.52
C GLY A 17 -6.83 -15.52 -4.04
N GLN A 18 -6.21 -14.62 -3.27
CA GLN A 18 -6.71 -13.95 -2.05
C GLN A 18 -6.65 -14.69 -0.69
N TRP A 19 -6.27 -13.91 0.33
CA TRP A 19 -5.80 -14.33 1.67
C TRP A 19 -6.87 -14.54 2.75
N LEU A 20 -6.47 -15.38 3.70
CA LEU A 20 -7.09 -15.85 4.95
C LEU A 20 -7.17 -14.80 6.08
N ALA A 21 -7.99 -15.10 7.10
CA ALA A 21 -7.69 -14.73 8.49
C ALA A 21 -7.50 -16.02 9.32
N LYS A 22 -6.25 -16.39 9.63
CA LYS A 22 -5.93 -17.43 10.62
C LYS A 22 -5.28 -16.79 11.84
N VAL A 23 -6.07 -16.49 12.86
CA VAL A 23 -5.52 -16.04 14.16
C VAL A 23 -5.08 -17.28 14.95
N ARG A 24 -3.77 -17.54 15.00
CA ARG A 24 -3.21 -18.55 15.91
C ARG A 24 -2.97 -17.93 17.30
N GLN A 25 -3.67 -18.51 18.28
CA GLN A 25 -3.63 -18.24 19.72
C GLN A 25 -2.23 -17.94 20.28
N GLY A 26 -2.18 -16.87 21.07
CA GLY A 26 -1.04 -16.47 21.90
C GLY A 26 -1.47 -15.38 22.89
N ARG A 27 -1.86 -15.80 24.10
CA ARG A 27 -2.06 -15.03 25.34
C ARG A 27 -3.17 -13.97 25.44
N ALA A 28 -3.93 -13.65 24.39
CA ALA A 28 -5.14 -12.83 24.51
C ALA A 28 -6.38 -13.64 24.08
N ARG A 29 -7.40 -13.69 24.96
CA ARG A 29 -8.65 -14.45 24.79
C ARG A 29 -9.56 -13.82 23.72
N SER A 30 -9.16 -13.86 22.46
CA SER A 30 -10.01 -13.46 21.33
C SER A 30 -10.44 -14.71 20.57
N VAL A 31 -11.75 -14.93 20.43
CA VAL A 31 -12.33 -16.06 19.68
C VAL A 31 -12.63 -15.60 18.25
N LEU A 32 -12.09 -16.32 17.26
CA LEU A 32 -12.48 -16.15 15.87
C LEU A 32 -13.84 -16.82 15.68
N LEU A 33 -14.87 -16.04 15.35
CA LEU A 33 -16.23 -16.55 15.19
C LEU A 33 -16.43 -17.23 13.83
N PHE A 34 -15.95 -16.62 12.75
CA PHE A 34 -16.01 -17.20 11.40
C PHE A 34 -15.04 -16.49 10.45
N THR A 35 -14.85 -17.07 9.27
CA THR A 35 -14.04 -16.52 8.16
C THR A 35 -14.80 -16.73 6.87
N GLU A 36 -14.80 -15.72 6.00
CA GLU A 36 -15.42 -15.77 4.67
C GLU A 36 -14.42 -15.30 3.62
N PHE A 37 -14.61 -15.78 2.39
CA PHE A 37 -13.76 -15.45 1.25
C PHE A 37 -14.59 -14.82 0.14
N ILE A 38 -14.09 -13.73 -0.43
CA ILE A 38 -14.70 -13.12 -1.60
C ILE A 38 -14.24 -13.89 -2.84
N ARG A 39 -15.17 -14.49 -3.56
CA ARG A 39 -14.86 -15.22 -4.80
C ARG A 39 -14.68 -14.24 -5.95
N LEU A 40 -13.53 -14.30 -6.63
CA LEU A 40 -13.19 -13.45 -7.77
C LEU A 40 -14.21 -13.54 -8.90
N GLU A 41 -14.52 -14.77 -9.32
CA GLU A 41 -15.42 -15.08 -10.45
C GLU A 41 -16.87 -14.63 -10.20
N SER A 42 -17.26 -14.44 -8.94
CA SER A 42 -18.61 -14.08 -8.52
C SER A 42 -18.62 -12.96 -7.49
N LEU A 43 -17.72 -11.99 -7.65
CA LEU A 43 -17.44 -10.92 -6.69
C LEU A 43 -18.70 -10.27 -6.12
N HIS A 44 -19.64 -9.87 -6.98
CA HIS A 44 -20.87 -9.20 -6.57
C HIS A 44 -21.76 -10.09 -5.68
N LEU A 45 -22.05 -11.31 -6.12
CA LEU A 45 -22.84 -12.28 -5.35
C LEU A 45 -22.15 -12.68 -4.05
N SER A 46 -20.83 -12.88 -4.09
CA SER A 46 -20.03 -13.25 -2.93
C SER A 46 -20.07 -12.14 -1.87
N VAL A 47 -19.85 -10.89 -2.27
CA VAL A 47 -19.91 -9.72 -1.38
C VAL A 47 -21.30 -9.54 -0.78
N GLN A 48 -22.35 -9.63 -1.60
CA GLN A 48 -23.74 -9.54 -1.16
C GLN A 48 -24.06 -10.59 -0.09
N ASN A 49 -23.73 -11.86 -0.34
CA ASN A 49 -24.00 -12.96 0.59
C ASN A 49 -23.24 -12.79 1.91
N ILE A 50 -21.97 -12.36 1.86
CA ILE A 50 -21.16 -12.13 3.06
C ILE A 50 -21.75 -11.00 3.91
N VAL A 51 -22.12 -9.87 3.29
CA VAL A 51 -22.72 -8.75 4.02
C VAL A 51 -24.08 -9.15 4.61
N GLN A 52 -24.89 -9.91 3.88
CA GLN A 52 -26.17 -10.42 4.37
C GLN A 52 -25.99 -11.34 5.57
N LYS A 53 -25.01 -12.24 5.52
CA LYS A 53 -24.66 -13.14 6.62
C LYS A 53 -24.17 -12.35 7.84
N LEU A 54 -23.29 -11.38 7.64
CA LEU A 54 -22.79 -10.48 8.69
C LEU A 54 -23.91 -9.70 9.38
N LYS A 55 -24.92 -9.29 8.63
CA LYS A 55 -26.11 -8.60 9.14
C LYS A 55 -26.96 -9.48 10.05
N GLN A 56 -27.00 -10.78 9.80
CA GLN A 56 -27.70 -11.76 10.64
C GLN A 56 -26.92 -12.14 11.92
N MET A 57 -25.65 -11.72 12.03
CA MET A 57 -24.77 -12.08 13.14
C MET A 57 -24.61 -10.93 14.14
N ASP A 58 -25.58 -10.76 15.04
CA ASP A 58 -25.59 -9.65 15.99
C ASP A 58 -24.44 -9.67 17.01
N ASN A 59 -23.90 -10.85 17.30
CA ASN A 59 -22.77 -11.04 18.21
C ASN A 59 -21.41 -10.64 17.61
N VAL A 60 -21.34 -10.49 16.28
CA VAL A 60 -20.10 -10.10 15.60
C VAL A 60 -20.05 -8.57 15.53
N LYS A 61 -19.22 -7.96 16.38
CA LYS A 61 -19.06 -6.49 16.41
C LYS A 61 -17.80 -5.98 15.72
N VAL A 62 -16.74 -6.79 15.70
CA VAL A 62 -15.45 -6.42 15.09
C VAL A 62 -15.20 -7.31 13.88
N VAL A 63 -14.92 -6.70 12.73
CA VAL A 63 -14.66 -7.40 11.47
C VAL A 63 -13.34 -6.92 10.88
N ILE A 64 -12.45 -7.86 10.56
CA ILE A 64 -11.18 -7.57 9.90
C ILE A 64 -11.37 -7.73 8.41
N LEU A 65 -11.06 -6.68 7.65
CA LEU A 65 -11.15 -6.66 6.21
C LEU A 65 -9.73 -6.72 5.63
N TRP A 66 -9.40 -7.87 5.05
CA TRP A 66 -8.19 -8.04 4.26
C TRP A 66 -8.51 -7.90 2.77
N LEU A 67 -8.77 -6.67 2.34
CA LEU A 67 -9.25 -6.35 0.99
C LEU A 67 -8.41 -5.25 0.38
N TYR A 68 -8.13 -5.35 -0.92
CA TYR A 68 -7.40 -4.35 -1.68
C TYR A 68 -8.32 -3.57 -2.61
N GLU A 69 -8.02 -2.28 -2.81
CA GLU A 69 -8.59 -1.41 -3.84
C GLU A 69 -10.10 -1.58 -4.10
N ASN A 70 -10.46 -2.09 -5.30
CA ASN A 70 -11.82 -2.23 -5.78
C ASN A 70 -12.65 -3.22 -4.93
N TYR A 71 -12.03 -4.22 -4.31
CA TYR A 71 -12.72 -5.18 -3.45
C TYR A 71 -13.20 -4.51 -2.16
N GLN A 72 -12.32 -3.70 -1.54
CA GLN A 72 -12.69 -2.92 -0.38
C GLN A 72 -13.82 -1.93 -0.72
N THR A 73 -13.70 -1.24 -1.86
CA THR A 73 -14.72 -0.30 -2.36
C THR A 73 -16.08 -0.98 -2.55
N LYS A 74 -16.12 -2.10 -3.29
CA LYS A 74 -17.37 -2.84 -3.55
C LYS A 74 -17.97 -3.42 -2.27
N PHE A 75 -17.14 -3.90 -1.36
CA PHE A 75 -17.60 -4.43 -0.08
C PHE A 75 -18.25 -3.33 0.78
N LEU A 76 -17.60 -2.18 0.94
CA LEU A 76 -18.15 -1.08 1.73
C LEU A 76 -19.42 -0.48 1.09
N ALA A 77 -19.48 -0.40 -0.25
CA ALA A 77 -20.70 -0.02 -0.95
C ALA A 77 -21.85 -0.99 -0.68
N GLU A 78 -21.58 -2.29 -0.59
CA GLU A 78 -22.59 -3.29 -0.25
C GLU A 78 -23.02 -3.21 1.22
N VAL A 79 -22.09 -2.96 2.15
CA VAL A 79 -22.39 -2.68 3.57
C VAL A 79 -23.37 -1.52 3.68
N GLN A 80 -23.14 -0.45 2.91
CA GLN A 80 -24.05 0.67 2.84
C GLN A 80 -25.40 0.28 2.25
N ARG A 81 -25.40 -0.42 1.10
CA ARG A 81 -26.61 -0.83 0.39
C ARG A 81 -27.53 -1.69 1.26
N GLN A 82 -26.94 -2.57 2.08
CA GLN A 82 -27.67 -3.42 3.01
C GLN A 82 -27.93 -2.75 4.37
N ASN A 83 -27.51 -1.51 4.59
CA ASN A 83 -27.65 -0.76 5.84
C ASN A 83 -27.12 -1.56 7.04
N LEU A 84 -25.92 -2.11 6.92
CA LEU A 84 -25.24 -2.81 8.01
C LEU A 84 -24.46 -1.79 8.86
N THR A 85 -24.94 -1.56 10.09
CA THR A 85 -24.38 -0.60 11.04
C THR A 85 -23.91 -1.27 12.33
N GLY A 86 -23.31 -0.50 13.24
CA GLY A 86 -22.90 -1.00 14.56
C GLY A 86 -21.79 -2.05 14.50
N ARG A 87 -20.90 -1.92 13.51
CA ARG A 87 -19.70 -2.74 13.34
C ARG A 87 -18.46 -1.84 13.44
N VAL A 88 -17.39 -2.40 13.99
CA VAL A 88 -16.05 -1.82 13.98
C VAL A 88 -15.24 -2.57 12.95
N TRP A 89 -14.72 -1.86 11.96
CA TRP A 89 -13.91 -2.43 10.89
C TRP A 89 -12.43 -2.27 11.21
N ILE A 90 -11.64 -3.30 10.91
CA ILE A 90 -10.17 -3.24 10.93
C ILE A 90 -9.71 -3.46 9.50
N LEU A 91 -9.34 -2.39 8.81
CA LEU A 91 -8.90 -2.41 7.43
C LEU A 91 -7.41 -2.77 7.39
N SER A 92 -7.02 -3.91 6.80
CA SER A 92 -5.62 -4.31 6.67
C SER A 92 -4.78 -3.27 5.93
N GLU A 93 -5.43 -2.56 5.01
CA GLU A 93 -4.90 -1.42 4.31
C GLU A 93 -6.04 -0.47 3.90
N ILE A 94 -5.81 0.83 4.01
CA ILE A 94 -6.80 1.85 3.66
C ILE A 94 -6.69 2.18 2.17
N HIS A 95 -7.70 1.81 1.39
CA HIS A 95 -7.84 2.08 -0.05
C HIS A 95 -9.06 2.95 -0.36
N LEU A 96 -9.33 3.95 0.47
CA LEU A 96 -10.54 4.77 0.34
C LEU A 96 -10.45 5.74 -0.85
N THR A 97 -11.53 5.77 -1.62
CA THR A 97 -11.76 6.78 -2.66
C THR A 97 -12.70 7.86 -2.12
N SER A 98 -12.60 9.08 -2.64
CA SER A 98 -13.50 10.20 -2.29
C SER A 98 -14.98 9.93 -2.56
N LYS A 99 -15.29 8.89 -3.34
CA LYS A 99 -16.66 8.50 -3.73
C LYS A 99 -17.34 7.55 -2.73
N LEU A 100 -16.61 6.99 -1.76
CA LEU A 100 -17.17 6.05 -0.79
C LEU A 100 -17.80 6.78 0.41
N PRO A 101 -19.06 6.49 0.76
CA PRO A 101 -19.66 7.04 1.97
C PRO A 101 -19.07 6.37 3.21
N VAL A 102 -18.12 7.06 3.84
CA VAL A 102 -17.46 6.63 5.08
C VAL A 102 -18.40 6.77 6.29
N LYS A 103 -19.35 7.71 6.21
CA LYS A 103 -20.31 8.04 7.28
C LYS A 103 -21.28 6.89 7.55
N GLY A 104 -21.55 6.63 8.82
CA GLY A 104 -22.41 5.54 9.31
C GLY A 104 -21.80 4.14 9.20
N ILE A 105 -20.62 4.00 8.57
CA ILE A 105 -19.99 2.70 8.30
C ILE A 105 -18.67 2.57 9.03
N LEU A 106 -17.74 3.49 8.78
CA LEU A 106 -16.37 3.38 9.28
C LEU A 106 -16.17 4.12 10.62
N GLU A 107 -17.21 4.67 11.21
CA GLU A 107 -17.13 5.37 12.49
C GLU A 107 -16.50 4.47 13.57
N SER A 108 -15.49 4.98 14.28
CA SER A 108 -14.72 4.23 15.28
C SER A 108 -13.94 3.02 14.72
N SER A 109 -13.81 2.90 13.40
CA SER A 109 -13.01 1.86 12.75
C SER A 109 -11.53 2.22 12.73
N LEU A 110 -10.72 1.20 12.47
CA LEU A 110 -9.27 1.30 12.37
C LEU A 110 -8.83 0.92 10.98
N GLY A 111 -7.77 1.56 10.49
CA GLY A 111 -7.11 1.15 9.27
C GLY A 111 -5.60 1.35 9.35
N PHE A 112 -4.89 0.60 8.52
CA PHE A 112 -3.44 0.70 8.40
C PHE A 112 -3.07 1.28 7.04
N GLN A 113 -1.94 1.98 6.99
CA GLN A 113 -1.33 2.42 5.74
C GLN A 113 0.19 2.26 5.87
N PHE A 114 0.88 2.06 4.75
CA PHE A 114 2.34 2.20 4.75
C PHE A 114 2.72 3.59 5.27
N HIS A 115 3.79 3.64 6.08
CA HIS A 115 4.25 4.92 6.60
C HIS A 115 4.57 5.87 5.45
N LYS A 116 4.04 7.09 5.52
CA LYS A 116 4.19 8.08 4.45
C LYS A 116 5.55 8.77 4.54
N PHE A 117 6.60 8.03 4.17
CA PHE A 117 7.91 8.63 3.93
C PHE A 117 7.81 9.69 2.81
N SER A 118 8.72 10.65 2.85
CA SER A 118 8.75 11.76 1.91
C SER A 118 10.18 11.98 1.44
N ASP A 119 10.33 12.11 0.13
CA ASP A 119 11.57 12.56 -0.50
C ASP A 119 11.33 13.92 -1.16
N SER A 120 12.01 14.97 -0.70
CA SER A 120 11.83 16.32 -1.22
C SER A 120 12.35 16.39 -2.66
N GLY A 121 13.55 15.87 -2.93
CA GLY A 121 14.14 15.87 -4.27
C GLY A 121 13.22 15.30 -5.34
N PHE A 122 12.57 14.17 -5.05
CA PHE A 122 11.58 13.56 -5.95
C PHE A 122 10.30 14.38 -6.06
N LYS A 123 9.83 15.03 -4.99
CA LYS A 123 8.68 15.95 -5.05
C LYS A 123 8.99 17.17 -5.90
N GLU A 124 10.18 17.74 -5.79
CA GLU A 124 10.67 18.82 -6.64
C GLU A 124 10.76 18.36 -8.10
N TYR A 125 11.28 17.16 -8.37
CA TYR A 125 11.29 16.59 -9.72
C TYR A 125 9.88 16.39 -10.29
N LEU A 126 8.96 15.83 -9.50
CA LEU A 126 7.55 15.70 -9.88
C LEU A 126 6.89 17.06 -10.17
N LYS A 127 7.20 18.09 -9.38
CA LYS A 127 6.73 19.46 -9.62
C LYS A 127 7.12 19.93 -11.02
N GLU A 128 8.37 19.70 -11.41
CA GLU A 128 8.85 20.10 -12.73
C GLU A 128 8.11 19.36 -13.84
N ILE A 129 7.99 18.03 -13.75
CA ILE A 129 7.30 17.25 -14.79
C ILE A 129 5.81 17.61 -14.88
N LEU A 130 5.11 17.68 -13.75
CA LEU A 130 3.66 17.92 -13.70
C LEU A 130 3.25 19.31 -14.18
N VAL A 131 4.18 20.27 -14.17
CA VAL A 131 3.92 21.67 -14.55
C VAL A 131 4.54 22.04 -15.90
N LYS A 132 5.78 21.61 -16.17
CA LYS A 132 6.53 22.00 -17.38
C LYS A 132 6.31 21.04 -18.55
N GLU A 133 6.22 19.74 -18.28
CA GLU A 133 6.21 18.70 -19.32
C GLU A 133 4.80 18.12 -19.59
N LYS A 134 3.79 18.59 -18.87
CA LYS A 134 2.38 18.17 -19.01
C LYS A 134 1.85 18.30 -20.45
N ASP A 135 2.28 19.33 -21.18
CA ASP A 135 1.86 19.60 -22.55
C ASP A 135 2.87 19.07 -23.60
N ASP A 136 3.97 18.45 -23.14
CA ASP A 136 4.95 17.85 -24.02
C ASP A 136 4.44 16.51 -24.57
N ARG A 137 4.11 16.51 -25.86
CA ARG A 137 3.60 15.33 -26.58
C ARG A 137 4.66 14.25 -26.78
N SER A 138 5.95 14.57 -26.56
CA SER A 138 7.07 13.64 -26.75
C SER A 138 7.22 12.64 -25.60
N PHE A 139 6.66 12.93 -24.42
CA PHE A 139 6.69 12.02 -23.28
C PHE A 139 5.56 11.00 -23.39
N SER A 140 5.87 9.89 -24.07
CA SER A 140 4.93 8.86 -24.53
C SER A 140 4.15 8.18 -23.41
N GLU A 141 4.75 8.09 -22.24
CA GLU A 141 4.24 7.42 -21.05
C GLU A 141 2.99 8.12 -20.49
N TRP A 142 2.85 9.42 -20.74
CA TRP A 142 1.65 10.20 -20.35
C TRP A 142 0.44 9.94 -21.26
N ASN A 143 0.65 9.50 -22.51
CA ASN A 143 -0.43 9.31 -23.48
C ASN A 143 -1.28 8.05 -23.21
N HIS A 144 -0.75 7.08 -22.44
CA HIS A 144 -1.42 5.81 -22.15
C HIS A 144 -2.18 5.78 -20.82
N ILE A 145 -2.06 6.82 -19.99
CA ILE A 145 -2.70 6.87 -18.68
C ILE A 145 -4.15 7.33 -18.86
N THR A 146 -5.11 6.42 -18.93
CA THR A 146 -6.55 6.76 -19.09
C THR A 146 -7.29 7.03 -17.78
N SER A 147 -6.58 7.07 -16.65
CA SER A 147 -7.18 7.18 -15.32
C SER A 147 -7.94 8.51 -15.13
N GLU A 148 -8.99 8.48 -14.30
CA GLU A 148 -9.72 9.70 -13.90
C GLU A 148 -8.77 10.75 -13.28
N LYS A 149 -7.78 10.25 -12.54
CA LYS A 149 -6.70 11.04 -11.96
C LYS A 149 -5.91 11.78 -13.04
N TRP A 150 -5.56 11.13 -14.15
CA TRP A 150 -4.88 11.78 -15.26
C TRP A 150 -5.74 12.83 -15.96
N LYS A 151 -7.04 12.54 -16.18
CA LYS A 151 -7.97 13.54 -16.73
C LYS A 151 -8.04 14.79 -15.85
N PHE A 152 -8.07 14.61 -14.52
CA PHE A 152 -8.00 15.71 -13.57
C PHE A 152 -6.68 16.50 -13.72
N LEU A 153 -5.53 15.82 -13.69
CA LEU A 153 -4.20 16.45 -13.84
C LEU A 153 -4.09 17.22 -15.17
N LYS A 154 -4.60 16.66 -16.28
CA LYS A 154 -4.59 17.30 -17.61
C LYS A 154 -5.55 18.49 -17.71
N ASN A 155 -6.67 18.49 -17.00
CA ASN A 155 -7.61 19.61 -17.03
C ASN A 155 -7.21 20.76 -16.09
N MET A 156 -6.40 20.48 -15.06
CA MET A 156 -5.94 21.51 -14.12
C MET A 156 -4.93 22.46 -14.79
N LYS A 157 -5.28 23.75 -14.90
CA LYS A 157 -4.39 24.77 -15.46
C LYS A 157 -3.74 25.56 -14.33
N CYS A 158 -2.44 25.36 -14.11
CA CYS A 158 -1.70 26.17 -13.16
C CYS A 158 -1.43 27.56 -13.75
N VAL A 159 -1.97 28.61 -13.14
CA VAL A 159 -1.67 29.99 -13.52
C VAL A 159 -0.33 30.39 -12.90
N HIS A 160 0.50 31.16 -13.61
CA HIS A 160 1.87 31.50 -13.19
C HIS A 160 1.97 32.08 -11.76
N ARG A 161 0.93 32.81 -11.29
CA ARG A 161 0.86 33.38 -9.94
C ARG A 161 0.56 32.36 -8.82
N GLN A 162 0.10 31.16 -9.16
CA GLN A 162 -0.32 30.11 -8.22
C GLN A 162 0.39 28.77 -8.49
N ILE A 163 1.50 28.80 -9.23
CA ILE A 163 2.18 27.59 -9.71
C ILE A 163 2.61 26.69 -8.54
N GLU A 164 3.04 27.27 -7.42
CA GLU A 164 3.45 26.55 -6.22
C GLU A 164 2.29 25.81 -5.54
N GLN A 165 1.18 26.51 -5.29
CA GLN A 165 0.00 25.92 -4.69
C GLN A 165 -0.58 24.81 -5.58
N CYS A 166 -0.68 25.08 -6.89
CA CYS A 166 -1.13 24.11 -7.88
C CYS A 166 -0.22 22.87 -7.89
N SER A 167 1.10 23.05 -7.91
CA SER A 167 2.07 21.95 -7.87
C SER A 167 1.90 21.08 -6.63
N ASN A 168 1.71 21.71 -5.47
CA ASN A 168 1.53 21.00 -4.20
C ASN A 168 0.23 20.19 -4.18
N GLU A 169 -0.85 20.71 -4.78
CA GLU A 169 -2.10 19.97 -4.96
C GLU A 169 -1.92 18.77 -5.91
N LEU A 170 -1.26 18.96 -7.05
CA LEU A 170 -0.95 17.88 -8.00
C LEU A 170 -0.06 16.79 -7.36
N ILE A 171 0.95 17.18 -6.59
CA ILE A 171 1.83 16.25 -5.87
C ILE A 171 1.04 15.48 -4.82
N LYS A 172 0.13 16.13 -4.07
CA LYS A 172 -0.71 15.43 -3.09
C LYS A 172 -1.57 14.36 -3.74
N GLU A 173 -2.06 14.61 -4.94
CA GLU A 173 -2.78 13.61 -5.72
C GLU A 173 -1.85 12.46 -6.12
N VAL A 174 -0.71 12.74 -6.76
CA VAL A 174 0.15 11.70 -7.37
C VAL A 174 0.99 10.92 -6.36
N TYR A 175 1.53 11.60 -5.35
CA TYR A 175 2.49 11.03 -4.39
C TYR A 175 1.79 10.16 -3.36
N SER A 176 1.84 8.84 -3.56
CA SER A 176 1.31 7.84 -2.64
C SER A 176 2.36 7.39 -1.62
N PRO A 177 1.96 6.81 -0.48
CA PRO A 177 2.89 6.20 0.46
C PRO A 177 3.74 5.07 -0.12
N TYR A 178 3.41 4.52 -1.29
CA TYR A 178 4.21 3.49 -1.98
C TYR A 178 5.41 4.06 -2.74
N VAL A 179 5.39 5.35 -3.11
CA VAL A 179 6.45 5.98 -3.91
C VAL A 179 7.85 5.78 -3.31
N PRO A 180 8.09 6.05 -2.01
CA PRO A 180 9.37 5.77 -1.37
C PRO A 180 9.83 4.32 -1.47
N TYR A 181 8.91 3.35 -1.37
CA TYR A 181 9.21 1.93 -1.47
C TYR A 181 9.57 1.53 -2.90
N ILE A 182 8.93 2.12 -3.90
CA ILE A 182 9.26 1.94 -5.32
C ILE A 182 10.66 2.49 -5.60
N ILE A 183 10.99 3.70 -5.09
CA ILE A 183 12.33 4.28 -5.20
C ILE A 183 13.36 3.32 -4.60
N ASP A 184 13.17 2.87 -3.36
CA ASP A 184 14.08 1.92 -2.71
C ASP A 184 14.21 0.60 -3.48
N THR A 185 13.16 0.16 -4.18
CA THR A 185 13.19 -1.05 -5.02
C THR A 185 14.09 -0.85 -6.24
N VAL A 186 13.98 0.29 -6.93
CA VAL A 186 14.86 0.64 -8.05
C VAL A 186 16.32 0.74 -7.59
N TYR A 187 16.56 1.38 -6.45
CA TYR A 187 17.91 1.44 -5.87
C TYR A 187 18.43 0.05 -5.46
N ALA A 188 17.59 -0.84 -4.94
CA ALA A 188 18.00 -2.21 -4.62
C ALA A 188 18.49 -2.97 -5.85
N VAL A 189 17.80 -2.82 -6.99
CA VAL A 189 18.25 -3.39 -8.27
C VAL A 189 19.56 -2.74 -8.72
N ALA A 190 19.67 -1.41 -8.65
CA ALA A 190 20.91 -0.71 -9.00
C ALA A 190 22.11 -1.16 -8.15
N HIS A 191 21.91 -1.34 -6.85
CA HIS A 191 22.93 -1.89 -5.95
C HIS A 191 23.29 -3.33 -6.31
N ALA A 192 22.33 -4.18 -6.68
CA ALA A 192 22.61 -5.54 -7.15
C ALA A 192 23.45 -5.54 -8.44
N LEU A 193 23.16 -4.64 -9.38
CA LEU A 193 23.93 -4.45 -10.61
C LEU A 193 25.35 -3.92 -10.34
N ASP A 194 25.50 -3.00 -9.39
CA ASP A 194 26.83 -2.50 -8.97
C ASP A 194 27.66 -3.61 -8.31
N ILE A 195 27.05 -4.44 -7.44
CA ILE A 195 27.71 -5.62 -6.87
C ILE A 195 28.14 -6.57 -7.98
N PHE A 196 27.29 -6.82 -8.98
CA PHE A 196 27.63 -7.64 -10.14
C PHE A 196 28.83 -7.06 -10.86
N ASN A 197 28.77 -5.78 -11.25
CA ASN A 197 29.82 -5.10 -12.01
C ASN A 197 31.18 -5.08 -11.28
N ARG A 198 31.19 -4.84 -9.96
CA ARG A 198 32.44 -4.83 -9.16
C ARG A 198 33.10 -6.20 -9.02
N ASN A 199 32.34 -7.29 -9.16
CA ASN A 199 32.90 -8.64 -9.08
C ASN A 199 33.56 -9.08 -10.40
N PHE A 200 33.49 -8.29 -11.49
CA PHE A 200 34.23 -8.56 -12.71
C PHE A 200 35.66 -8.02 -12.62
N SER A 201 36.64 -8.87 -12.89
CA SER A 201 38.02 -8.43 -13.15
C SER A 201 38.11 -7.76 -14.54
N TYR A 202 38.98 -6.76 -14.70
CA TYR A 202 39.22 -6.06 -15.96
C TYR A 202 39.54 -7.02 -17.12
N ASP A 203 40.17 -8.17 -16.85
CA ASP A 203 40.50 -9.20 -17.86
C ASP A 203 39.29 -10.03 -18.34
N GLU A 204 38.21 -10.10 -17.55
CA GLU A 204 37.00 -10.88 -17.89
C GLU A 204 35.97 -10.09 -18.69
N THR A 205 36.17 -8.78 -18.85
CA THR A 205 35.25 -7.85 -19.53
C THR A 205 35.23 -8.00 -21.06
N LYS A 206 36.20 -8.69 -21.66
CA LYS A 206 36.27 -8.92 -23.11
C LYS A 206 35.22 -9.92 -23.62
N ASP A 207 34.67 -10.74 -22.73
CA ASP A 207 33.70 -11.76 -23.09
C ASP A 207 32.27 -11.27 -22.80
N ARG A 208 31.68 -10.54 -23.76
CA ARG A 208 30.32 -9.97 -23.67
C ARG A 208 29.25 -11.00 -23.29
N ALA A 209 29.51 -12.29 -23.50
CA ALA A 209 28.63 -13.39 -23.08
C ALA A 209 28.53 -13.53 -21.55
N LYS A 210 29.58 -13.15 -20.80
CA LYS A 210 29.60 -13.20 -19.32
C LYS A 210 28.93 -12.00 -18.64
N LEU A 211 28.65 -10.92 -19.37
CA LEU A 211 27.92 -9.74 -18.88
C LEU A 211 26.41 -9.98 -18.78
N GLN A 212 25.93 -11.15 -19.20
CA GLN A 212 24.51 -11.47 -19.16
C GLN A 212 24.10 -11.83 -17.74
N ILE A 213 23.48 -10.89 -17.03
CA ILE A 213 22.59 -11.16 -15.90
C ILE A 213 21.28 -11.76 -16.48
N ALA A 214 21.40 -12.86 -17.21
CA ALA A 214 20.28 -13.44 -17.94
C ALA A 214 19.51 -14.48 -17.11
N ASN A 215 20.09 -14.97 -16.00
CA ASN A 215 19.43 -15.94 -15.15
C ASN A 215 18.84 -15.27 -13.89
N SER A 216 17.56 -15.54 -13.62
CA SER A 216 16.83 -15.07 -12.44
C SER A 216 17.50 -15.47 -11.12
N PHE A 217 18.19 -16.62 -11.10
CA PHE A 217 18.91 -17.10 -9.92
C PHE A 217 20.13 -16.23 -9.56
N ASP A 218 20.81 -15.66 -10.56
CA ASP A 218 21.95 -14.78 -10.32
C ASP A 218 21.49 -13.42 -9.78
N VAL A 219 20.36 -12.91 -10.29
CA VAL A 219 19.70 -11.71 -9.74
C VAL A 219 19.30 -11.91 -8.29
N GLN A 220 18.67 -13.03 -7.95
CA GLN A 220 18.23 -13.32 -6.58
C GLN A 220 19.41 -13.38 -5.60
N LYS A 221 20.52 -14.04 -5.99
CA LYS A 221 21.75 -14.07 -5.19
C LYS A 221 22.34 -12.68 -4.96
N LEU A 222 22.34 -11.84 -6.00
CA LEU A 222 22.84 -10.47 -5.89
C LEU A 222 21.95 -9.63 -4.97
N LEU A 223 20.63 -9.71 -5.13
CA LEU A 223 19.66 -9.04 -4.26
C LEU A 223 19.82 -9.47 -2.80
N GLY A 224 20.07 -10.75 -2.52
CA GLY A 224 20.35 -11.23 -1.16
C GLY A 224 21.59 -10.62 -0.50
N ARG A 225 22.50 -10.01 -1.28
CA ARG A 225 23.70 -9.31 -0.80
C ARG A 225 23.50 -7.80 -0.65
N VAL A 226 22.38 -7.25 -1.14
CA VAL A 226 22.10 -5.81 -1.07
C VAL A 226 21.91 -5.36 0.38
N SER A 227 22.60 -4.29 0.75
CA SER A 227 22.50 -3.66 2.06
C SER A 227 22.84 -2.17 1.97
N PHE A 228 21.84 -1.30 2.02
CA PHE A 228 22.03 0.16 1.97
C PHE A 228 20.98 0.87 2.83
N ASP A 229 21.19 2.16 3.09
CA ASP A 229 20.22 3.01 3.78
C ASP A 229 19.35 3.69 2.72
N GLY A 230 18.09 3.28 2.64
CA GLY A 230 17.10 3.81 1.69
C GLY A 230 16.16 4.82 2.35
N LEU A 231 15.20 5.33 1.58
CA LEU A 231 14.18 6.28 2.03
C LEU A 231 13.30 5.70 3.14
N THR A 232 13.05 4.39 3.09
CA THR A 232 12.18 3.68 4.04
C THR A 232 12.96 2.93 5.13
N GLY A 233 14.19 3.37 5.40
CA GLY A 233 15.10 2.78 6.38
C GLY A 233 16.10 1.79 5.77
N LYS A 234 16.66 0.89 6.58
CA LYS A 234 17.66 -0.07 6.10
C LYS A 234 17.04 -1.05 5.11
N ILE A 235 17.57 -1.08 3.88
CA ILE A 235 17.18 -2.05 2.87
C ILE A 235 18.14 -3.23 2.94
N LYS A 236 17.61 -4.37 3.39
CA LYS A 236 18.28 -5.66 3.45
C LYS A 236 17.22 -6.75 3.40
N PHE A 237 17.50 -7.80 2.66
CA PHE A 237 16.61 -8.93 2.47
C PHE A 237 17.08 -10.14 3.30
N ASP A 238 16.15 -10.89 3.87
CA ASP A 238 16.43 -12.17 4.49
C ASP A 238 16.41 -13.31 3.46
N GLN A 239 16.58 -14.54 3.94
CA GLN A 239 16.64 -15.73 3.08
C GLN A 239 15.35 -15.99 2.26
N PHE A 240 14.22 -15.38 2.64
CA PHE A 240 12.95 -15.48 1.93
C PHE A 240 12.72 -14.29 0.99
N GLY A 241 13.65 -13.32 0.93
CA GLY A 241 13.46 -12.08 0.21
C GLY A 241 12.65 -11.03 0.99
N ASP A 242 12.32 -11.28 2.25
CA ASP A 242 11.60 -10.32 3.10
C ASP A 242 12.54 -9.23 3.57
N ARG A 243 12.02 -8.00 3.68
CA ARG A 243 12.74 -6.90 4.33
C ARG A 243 12.85 -7.12 5.84
N SER A 244 13.98 -6.74 6.41
CA SER A 244 14.19 -6.78 7.87
C SER A 244 13.40 -5.75 8.66
N SER A 245 12.80 -4.75 7.99
CA SER A 245 12.03 -3.69 8.64
C SER A 245 10.70 -3.43 7.94
N ALA A 246 9.70 -3.05 8.72
CA ALA A 246 8.42 -2.60 8.21
C ALA A 246 7.88 -1.46 9.07
N TYR A 247 7.16 -0.53 8.47
CA TYR A 247 6.65 0.66 9.14
C TYR A 247 5.28 1.00 8.56
N TYR A 248 4.27 0.99 9.43
CA TYR A 248 2.89 1.31 9.11
C TYR A 248 2.35 2.40 10.04
N ASP A 249 1.50 3.25 9.48
CA ASP A 249 0.71 4.23 10.19
C ASP A 249 -0.67 3.62 10.52
N ILE A 250 -1.17 3.92 11.72
CA ILE A 250 -2.46 3.43 12.22
C ILE A 250 -3.42 4.61 12.31
N PHE A 251 -4.51 4.53 11.57
CA PHE A 251 -5.54 5.55 11.53
C PHE A 251 -6.82 5.09 12.22
N SER A 252 -7.52 6.04 12.83
CA SER A 252 -8.88 5.88 13.32
C SER A 252 -9.81 6.82 12.57
N PHE A 253 -10.97 6.31 12.21
CA PHE A 253 -12.04 7.07 11.57
C PHE A 253 -12.92 7.69 12.66
N LYS A 254 -12.90 9.02 12.74
CA LYS A 254 -13.60 9.80 13.78
C LYS A 254 -14.64 10.71 13.18
N ASN A 255 -15.78 10.82 13.85
CA ASN A 255 -16.76 11.85 13.53
C ASN A 255 -16.19 13.21 13.94
N VAL A 256 -16.14 14.13 13.00
CA VAL A 256 -15.78 15.52 13.23
C VAL A 256 -16.96 16.41 12.86
N PRO A 257 -17.33 17.37 13.73
CA PRO A 257 -18.37 18.34 13.41
C PRO A 257 -17.84 19.28 12.31
N ASN A 258 -18.54 19.34 11.17
CA ASN A 258 -18.22 20.26 10.08
C ASN A 258 -19.44 21.15 9.79
N GLY A 259 -19.63 22.16 10.64
CA GLY A 259 -20.87 22.95 10.66
C GLY A 259 -22.07 22.07 11.04
N ASP A 260 -23.15 22.14 10.26
CA ASP A 260 -24.37 21.34 10.44
C ASP A 260 -24.27 19.91 9.88
N VAL A 261 -23.12 19.54 9.29
CA VAL A 261 -22.90 18.23 8.66
C VAL A 261 -21.81 17.49 9.43
N GLU A 262 -22.15 16.35 10.04
CA GLU A 262 -21.12 15.44 10.55
C GLU A 262 -20.39 14.78 9.37
N SER A 263 -19.06 14.89 9.36
CA SER A 263 -18.17 14.20 8.43
C SER A 263 -17.27 13.22 9.17
N VAL A 264 -16.78 12.19 8.49
CA VAL A 264 -15.79 11.27 9.06
C VAL A 264 -14.41 11.65 8.57
N GLU A 265 -13.50 11.90 9.50
CA GLU A 265 -12.10 12.19 9.22
C GLU A 265 -11.21 11.01 9.60
N MET A 266 -10.18 10.77 8.80
CA MET A 266 -9.14 9.79 9.06
C MET A 266 -8.03 10.44 9.90
N VAL A 267 -7.92 10.05 11.16
CA VAL A 267 -6.97 10.64 12.12
C VAL A 267 -5.86 9.66 12.45
N LEU A 268 -4.60 10.06 12.30
CA LEU A 268 -3.45 9.27 12.73
C LEU A 268 -3.48 9.11 14.26
N ILE A 269 -3.50 7.87 14.75
CA ILE A 269 -3.56 7.57 16.19
C ILE A 269 -2.36 6.77 16.68
N GLY A 270 -1.50 6.28 15.78
CA GLY A 270 -0.33 5.54 16.17
C GLY A 270 0.49 5.05 14.99
N GLU A 271 1.58 4.40 15.31
CA GLU A 271 2.54 3.86 14.37
C GLU A 271 2.92 2.45 14.81
N TRP A 272 3.23 1.60 13.84
CA TRP A 272 3.78 0.27 14.09
C TRP A 272 5.08 0.09 13.31
N LYS A 273 6.17 -0.13 14.05
CA LYS A 273 7.53 -0.26 13.54
C LYS A 273 8.08 -1.63 13.91
N ILE A 274 8.44 -2.43 12.92
CA ILE A 274 9.25 -3.65 13.11
C ILE A 274 10.66 -3.39 12.66
N HIS A 275 11.59 -3.77 13.53
CA HIS A 275 13.00 -3.98 13.18
C HIS A 275 13.33 -5.41 13.58
N ARG A 276 13.38 -6.35 12.62
CA ARG A 276 13.87 -7.71 12.89
C ARG A 276 15.35 -7.57 13.26
N LYS A 277 15.67 -7.65 14.55
CA LYS A 277 17.04 -7.93 14.98
C LYS A 277 17.39 -9.29 14.38
N THR A 278 18.39 -9.32 13.51
CA THR A 278 18.94 -10.57 13.01
C THR A 278 19.38 -11.37 14.23
N LYS A 279 18.68 -12.46 14.56
CA LYS A 279 19.26 -13.45 15.45
C LYS A 279 20.42 -14.04 14.66
N LEU A 280 21.64 -13.65 15.00
CA LEU A 280 22.83 -14.39 14.62
C LEU A 280 22.60 -15.82 15.09
N ALA A 281 22.51 -16.74 14.13
CA ALA A 281 22.54 -18.17 14.39
C ALA A 281 23.98 -18.56 14.79
#